data_AF-A0AAU7STV2-F1
#
_entry.id   AF-A0AAU7STV2-F1
#
_cell.length_a   1.000
_cell.length_b   1.000
_cell.length_c   1.000
_cell.angle_alpha   90.00
_cell.angle_beta   90.00
_cell.angle_gamma   90.00
#
_symmetry.space_group_name_H-M   'P 1'
#
loop_
_entity.id
_entity.type
_entity.pdbx_description
1 polymer ?
#
loop_
_entity_poly.entity_id
_entity_poly.type
_entity_poly.pdbx_seq_one_letter_code
_entity_poly.pdbx_strand_id
1 'polypeptide(L)'
;MTDPTLENQNRTSNNESDWYWRENYTSRPYYQDLQRDIPDIDYDKDLSSAYEFGRNSRSEYGENTRFEDSENDLESKWEQFKANSRLKWQQAKHAVKDAWDRI
;
A
#
# COMPACT_ATOMS: atom_id res chain seq x y z
N MET A 1 -26.54 -19.03 -16.16
CA MET A 1 -25.43 -18.50 -16.98
C MET A 1 -24.87 -17.33 -16.20
N THR A 2 -23.81 -17.58 -15.43
CA THR A 2 -23.18 -16.59 -14.56
C THR A 2 -21.98 -16.03 -15.31
N ASP A 3 -21.95 -14.71 -15.49
CA ASP A 3 -20.96 -13.98 -16.28
C ASP A 3 -19.59 -14.01 -15.59
N PRO A 4 -18.54 -14.63 -16.17
CA PRO A 4 -17.23 -14.80 -15.51
C PRO A 4 -16.30 -13.57 -15.64
N THR A 5 -16.82 -12.42 -16.05
CA THR A 5 -16.00 -11.29 -16.54
C THR A 5 -15.48 -10.36 -15.42
N LEU A 6 -16.10 -10.36 -14.23
CA LEU A 6 -15.72 -9.45 -13.13
C LEU A 6 -14.52 -9.92 -12.28
N GLU A 7 -14.16 -11.20 -12.32
CA GLU A 7 -13.11 -11.76 -11.43
C GLU A 7 -11.68 -11.55 -11.96
N ASN A 8 -11.52 -11.25 -13.26
CA ASN A 8 -10.21 -11.06 -13.89
C ASN A 8 -9.64 -9.65 -13.78
N GLN A 9 -10.49 -8.63 -13.61
CA GLN A 9 -10.04 -7.23 -13.50
C GLN A 9 -9.24 -7.01 -12.20
N ASN A 10 -9.67 -7.62 -11.10
CA ASN A 10 -8.98 -7.49 -9.81
C ASN A 10 -7.61 -8.20 -9.78
N ARG A 11 -7.38 -9.27 -10.56
CA ARG A 11 -6.07 -9.95 -10.60
C ARG A 11 -5.04 -9.23 -11.45
N THR A 12 -5.44 -8.62 -12.56
CA THR A 12 -4.53 -7.84 -13.41
C THR A 12 -4.16 -6.51 -12.77
N SER A 13 -5.13 -5.79 -12.17
CA SER A 13 -4.87 -4.52 -11.47
C SER A 13 -3.94 -4.69 -10.27
N ASN A 14 -3.99 -5.86 -9.60
CA ASN A 14 -3.07 -6.19 -8.52
C ASN A 14 -1.61 -6.31 -9.01
N ASN A 15 -1.40 -7.02 -10.11
CA ASN A 15 -0.05 -7.22 -10.67
C ASN A 15 0.53 -5.96 -11.35
N GLU A 16 -0.31 -5.14 -11.99
CA GLU A 16 0.13 -3.89 -12.63
C GLU A 16 0.52 -2.83 -11.60
N SER A 17 -0.25 -2.72 -10.51
CA SER A 17 0.08 -1.81 -9.41
C SER A 17 1.37 -2.23 -8.71
N ASP A 18 1.55 -3.52 -8.45
CA ASP A 18 2.76 -4.02 -7.78
C ASP A 18 4.01 -3.86 -8.65
N TRP A 19 3.92 -4.11 -9.96
CA TRP A 19 5.04 -3.87 -10.86
C TRP A 19 5.42 -2.38 -10.90
N TYR A 20 4.43 -1.50 -11.03
CA TYR A 20 4.67 -0.06 -10.99
C TYR A 20 5.36 0.37 -9.70
N TRP A 21 4.86 -0.06 -8.54
CA TRP A 21 5.45 0.32 -7.26
C TRP A 21 6.86 -0.23 -7.10
N ARG A 22 7.12 -1.46 -7.57
CA ARG A 22 8.45 -2.05 -7.56
C ARG A 22 9.47 -1.26 -8.38
N GLU A 23 9.05 -0.65 -9.48
CA GLU A 23 9.95 0.19 -10.28
C GLU A 23 10.08 1.63 -9.74
N ASN A 24 9.04 2.16 -9.10
CA ASN A 24 8.96 3.59 -8.78
C ASN A 24 9.16 3.91 -7.29
N TYR A 25 9.13 2.94 -6.38
CA TYR A 25 9.18 3.19 -4.93
C TYR A 25 10.45 3.96 -4.51
N THR A 26 11.58 3.71 -5.19
CA THR A 26 12.86 4.37 -4.92
C THR A 26 12.87 5.84 -5.31
N SER A 27 11.99 6.25 -6.23
CA SER A 27 11.85 7.62 -6.70
C SER A 27 10.88 8.44 -5.85
N ARG A 28 10.22 7.83 -4.87
CA ARG A 28 9.26 8.52 -4.01
C ARG A 28 10.00 9.39 -2.99
N PRO A 29 9.47 10.57 -2.64
CA PRO A 29 10.15 11.51 -1.75
C PRO A 29 10.42 10.93 -0.35
N TYR A 30 9.54 10.05 0.13
CA TYR A 30 9.71 9.39 1.43
C TYR A 30 10.77 8.27 1.42
N TYR A 31 11.21 7.79 0.26
CA TYR A 31 12.15 6.68 0.19
C TYR A 31 13.52 7.02 0.82
N GLN A 32 13.96 8.27 0.69
CA GLN A 32 15.23 8.71 1.28
C GLN A 32 15.21 8.65 2.82
N ASP A 33 14.09 9.03 3.44
CA ASP A 33 13.92 8.91 4.89
C ASP A 33 13.82 7.45 5.32
N LEU A 34 13.08 6.64 4.56
CA LEU A 34 13.00 5.20 4.77
C LEU A 34 14.37 4.53 4.72
N GLN A 35 15.19 4.87 3.73
CA GLN A 35 16.53 4.34 3.58
C GLN A 35 17.48 4.81 4.70
N ARG A 36 17.25 6.00 5.27
CA ARG A 36 18.01 6.47 6.44
C ARG A 36 17.70 5.64 7.69
N ASP A 37 16.44 5.29 7.90
CA ASP A 37 16.00 4.51 9.06
C ASP A 37 16.24 3.00 8.89
N ILE A 38 16.08 2.49 7.66
CA ILE A 38 16.20 1.09 7.27
C ILE A 38 17.11 1.03 6.02
N PRO A 39 18.45 0.93 6.19
CA PRO A 39 19.41 1.00 5.08
C PRO A 39 19.25 -0.07 4.01
N ASP A 40 18.74 -1.24 4.40
CA ASP A 40 18.47 -2.41 3.57
C ASP A 40 16.97 -2.56 3.28
N ILE A 41 16.24 -1.44 3.21
CA ILE A 41 14.81 -1.45 2.90
C ILE A 41 14.56 -2.01 1.51
N ASP A 42 13.65 -2.98 1.45
CA ASP A 42 13.37 -3.73 0.25
C ASP A 42 11.88 -3.67 -0.10
N TYR A 43 11.60 -3.66 -1.41
CA TYR A 43 10.22 -3.62 -1.87
C TYR A 43 9.43 -4.83 -1.39
N ASP A 44 9.93 -6.04 -1.66
CA ASP A 44 9.21 -7.28 -1.42
C ASP A 44 9.00 -7.54 0.08
N LYS A 45 9.96 -7.14 0.93
CA LYS A 45 9.92 -7.40 2.38
C LYS A 45 9.20 -6.34 3.19
N ASP A 46 9.36 -5.07 2.84
CA ASP A 46 8.92 -3.96 3.69
C ASP A 46 7.78 -3.17 3.06
N LEU A 47 7.89 -2.77 1.79
CA LEU A 47 6.97 -1.84 1.15
C LEU A 47 5.77 -2.50 0.47
N SER A 48 5.91 -3.74 0.01
CA SER A 48 4.85 -4.51 -0.65
C SER A 48 3.58 -4.52 0.20
N SER A 49 3.71 -4.85 1.49
CA SER A 49 2.61 -4.85 2.45
C SER A 49 1.98 -3.46 2.63
N ALA A 50 2.76 -2.38 2.59
CA ALA A 50 2.22 -1.02 2.73
C ALA A 50 1.37 -0.61 1.51
N TYR A 51 1.83 -0.89 0.30
CA TYR A 51 1.06 -0.61 -0.91
C TYR A 51 -0.18 -1.51 -1.03
N GLU A 52 -0.06 -2.78 -0.66
CA GLU A 52 -1.20 -3.70 -0.60
C GLU A 52 -2.23 -3.21 0.41
N PHE A 53 -1.79 -2.83 1.61
CA PHE A 53 -2.67 -2.33 2.66
C PHE A 53 -3.43 -1.07 2.23
N GLY A 54 -2.78 -0.11 1.58
CA GLY A 54 -3.44 1.10 1.07
C GLY A 54 -4.52 0.81 0.05
N ARG A 55 -4.26 -0.11 -0.88
CA ARG A 55 -5.21 -0.53 -1.90
C ARG A 55 -6.41 -1.26 -1.31
N ASN A 56 -6.16 -2.24 -0.43
CA ASN A 56 -7.21 -3.00 0.24
C ASN A 56 -8.08 -2.06 1.08
N SER A 57 -7.44 -1.16 1.83
CA SER A 57 -8.15 -0.18 2.64
C SER A 57 -9.01 0.73 1.75
N ARG A 58 -8.48 1.29 0.67
CA ARG A 58 -9.26 2.13 -0.26
C ARG A 58 -10.50 1.41 -0.81
N SER A 59 -10.39 0.11 -1.10
CA SER A 59 -11.53 -0.72 -1.49
C SER A 59 -12.53 -0.96 -0.35
N GLU A 60 -12.08 -1.04 0.90
CA GLU A 60 -12.94 -1.23 2.09
C GLU A 60 -13.71 0.04 2.48
N TYR A 61 -13.03 1.19 2.57
CA TYR A 61 -13.66 2.45 2.99
C TYR A 61 -14.38 3.17 1.84
N GLY A 62 -14.10 2.79 0.59
CA GLY A 62 -14.72 3.35 -0.61
C GLY A 62 -14.10 4.65 -1.12
N GLU A 63 -14.47 5.02 -2.34
CA GLU A 63 -13.83 6.11 -3.11
C GLU A 63 -14.07 7.51 -2.53
N ASN A 64 -15.14 7.71 -1.77
CA ASN A 64 -15.49 9.00 -1.19
C ASN A 64 -14.82 9.29 0.16
N THR A 65 -14.17 8.29 0.75
CA THR A 65 -13.52 8.44 2.06
C THR A 65 -12.13 9.04 1.90
N ARG A 66 -11.79 10.03 2.73
CA ARG A 66 -10.45 10.62 2.74
C ARG A 66 -9.52 9.74 3.58
N PHE A 67 -8.25 9.70 3.18
CA PHE A 67 -7.21 9.01 3.94
C PHE A 67 -7.11 9.57 5.37
N GLU A 68 -7.21 10.89 5.55
CA GLU A 68 -7.05 11.51 6.87
C GLU A 68 -8.17 11.11 7.85
N ASP A 69 -9.39 10.94 7.35
CA ASP A 69 -10.53 10.50 8.17
C ASP A 69 -10.35 9.06 8.67
N SER A 70 -9.58 8.25 7.95
CA SER A 70 -9.32 6.84 8.28
C SER A 70 -7.94 6.64 8.93
N GLU A 71 -7.09 7.66 9.03
CA GLU A 71 -5.67 7.52 9.40
C GLU A 71 -5.49 6.79 10.75
N ASN A 72 -6.33 7.10 11.74
CA ASN A 72 -6.25 6.48 13.07
C ASN A 72 -6.64 4.99 13.08
N ASP A 73 -7.65 4.62 12.30
CA ASP A 73 -8.07 3.22 12.16
C ASP A 73 -7.05 2.44 11.33
N LEU A 74 -6.53 3.06 10.26
CA LEU A 74 -5.47 2.50 9.42
C LEU A 74 -4.17 2.26 10.20
N GLU A 75 -3.81 3.15 11.12
CA GLU A 75 -2.66 2.95 12.03
C GLU A 75 -2.82 1.68 12.86
N SER A 76 -4.00 1.52 13.48
CA SER A 76 -4.30 0.36 14.33
C SER A 76 -4.35 -0.94 13.53
N LYS A 77 -4.85 -0.88 12.30
CA LYS A 77 -4.90 -2.02 11.36
C LYS A 77 -3.52 -2.33 10.76
N TRP A 78 -2.69 -1.33 10.50
CA TRP A 78 -1.35 -1.50 9.94
C TRP A 78 -0.48 -2.37 10.84
N GLU A 79 -0.51 -2.14 12.16
CA GLU A 79 0.26 -2.93 13.10
C GLU A 79 -0.14 -4.42 13.10
N GLN A 80 -1.40 -4.72 12.76
CA GLN A 80 -1.89 -6.09 12.59
C GLN A 80 -1.58 -6.66 11.20
N PHE A 81 -1.59 -5.82 10.17
CA PHE A 81 -1.42 -6.22 8.77
C PHE A 81 0.04 -6.40 8.34
N LYS A 82 0.95 -5.56 8.84
CA LYS A 82 2.34 -5.46 8.36
C LYS A 82 3.13 -6.76 8.42
N ALA A 83 2.70 -7.74 9.23
CA ALA A 83 3.31 -9.04 9.40
C ALA A 83 4.83 -8.97 9.64
N ASN A 84 5.64 -9.25 8.62
CA ASN A 84 7.12 -9.22 8.70
C ASN A 84 7.73 -7.87 8.28
N SER A 85 6.93 -6.93 7.78
CA SER A 85 7.40 -5.60 7.38
C SER A 85 7.92 -4.84 8.61
N ARG A 86 9.10 -4.25 8.45
CA ARG A 86 9.77 -3.48 9.52
C ARG A 86 9.24 -2.06 9.61
N LEU A 87 8.39 -1.64 8.67
CA LEU A 87 7.86 -0.27 8.62
C LEU A 87 6.96 0.02 9.82
N LYS A 88 7.25 1.13 10.49
CA LYS A 88 6.32 1.74 11.45
C LYS A 88 5.19 2.43 10.70
N TRP A 89 4.04 2.66 11.34
CA TRP A 89 2.94 3.40 10.71
C TRP A 89 3.38 4.72 10.08
N GLN A 90 4.18 5.54 10.78
CA GLN A 90 4.66 6.83 10.27
C GLN A 90 5.49 6.71 8.97
N GLN A 91 6.11 5.56 8.74
CA GLN A 91 6.87 5.25 7.53
C GLN A 91 5.95 4.67 6.45
N ALA A 92 5.13 3.70 6.82
CA ALA A 92 4.21 3.01 5.93
C ALA A 92 3.12 3.94 5.39
N LYS A 93 2.59 4.87 6.19
CA LYS A 93 1.46 5.72 5.83
C LYS A 93 1.67 6.49 4.53
N HIS A 94 2.92 6.85 4.21
CA HIS A 94 3.25 7.52 2.95
C HIS A 94 3.02 6.61 1.74
N ALA A 95 3.51 5.36 1.82
CA ALA A 95 3.29 4.35 0.78
C ALA A 95 1.81 3.90 0.72
N VAL A 96 1.16 3.74 1.88
CA VAL A 96 -0.27 3.41 1.99
C VAL A 96 -1.12 4.50 1.32
N LYS A 97 -0.85 5.78 1.62
CA LYS A 97 -1.55 6.93 1.03
C LYS A 97 -1.33 6.99 -0.48
N ASP A 98 -0.11 6.75 -0.94
CA ASP A 98 0.21 6.70 -2.37
C ASP A 98 -0.56 5.61 -3.12
N ALA A 99 -0.69 4.43 -2.49
CA ALA A 99 -1.53 3.35 -3.00
C ALA A 99 -3.02 3.71 -2.98
N TRP A 100 -3.48 4.35 -1.91
CA TRP A 100 -4.87 4.81 -1.75
C TRP A 100 -5.27 5.84 -2.81
N ASP A 101 -4.40 6.81 -3.08
CA ASP A 101 -4.65 7.90 -4.04
C ASP A 101 -4.62 7.43 -5.51
N ARG A 102 -4.13 6.21 -5.78
CA ARG A 102 -3.96 5.66 -7.13
C ARG A 102 -5.12 4.75 -7.58
N ILE A 103 -5.94 4.25 -6.65
CA ILE A 103 -7.18 3.51 -6.96
C ILE A 103 -8.26 4.52 -7.36
#